data_AF-A0A959PWQ6-F1
#
_entry.id   AF-A0A959PWQ6-F1
#
_cell.length_a   1.000
_cell.length_b   1.000
_cell.length_c   1.000
_cell.angle_alpha   90.00
_cell.angle_beta   90.00
_cell.angle_gamma   90.00
#
_symmetry.space_group_name_H-M   'P 1'
#
loop_
_entity.id
_entity.type
_entity.pdbx_description
1 polymer ?
#
loop_
_entity_poly.entity_id
_entity_poly.type
_entity_poly.pdbx_seq_one_letter_code
_entity_poly.pdbx_strand_id
1 'polypeptide(L)' 'MSAFIDFTEIVREAWLAYDNSRQIVRITDISAKVSTNHVYRIQFSDHSIIIAKLSYFGKYEHFVEDHTIIN' A
#
# COMPACT_ATOMS: atom_id res chain seq x y z
N MET A 1 -0.23 19.94 14.49
CA MET A 1 0.67 18.78 14.32
C MET A 1 0.13 17.95 13.17
N SER A 2 0.91 17.73 12.11
CA SER A 2 0.54 16.80 11.05
C SER A 2 0.67 15.39 11.59
N ALA A 3 -0.40 14.59 11.55
CA ALA A 3 -0.33 13.18 11.89
C ALA A 3 0.48 12.47 10.79
N PHE A 4 1.59 11.85 11.17
CA PHE A 4 2.36 10.99 10.27
C PHE A 4 1.59 9.68 10.08
N ILE A 5 1.22 9.36 8.84
CA ILE A 5 0.55 8.09 8.52
C ILE A 5 1.63 7.04 8.27
N ASP A 6 1.64 5.98 9.06
CA ASP A 6 2.51 4.82 8.79
C ASP A 6 1.85 3.89 7.77
N PHE A 7 2.20 4.08 6.51
CA PHE A 7 1.71 3.23 5.43
C PHE A 7 2.20 1.78 5.52
N THR A 8 3.33 1.52 6.19
CA THR A 8 3.84 0.15 6.36
C THR A 8 2.91 -0.65 7.27
N GLU A 9 2.37 0.00 8.30
CA GLU A 9 1.40 -0.64 9.20
C GLU A 9 0.08 -0.92 8.50
N ILE A 10 -0.41 0.00 7.68
CA ILE A 10 -1.63 -0.23 6.87
C ILE A 10 -1.45 -1.45 5.95
N VAL A 11 -0.28 -1.59 5.32
CA VAL A 11 0.03 -2.73 4.47
C VAL A 11 0.08 -4.05 5.26
N ARG A 12 0.62 -4.03 6.49
CA ARG A 12 0.66 -5.20 7.37
C ARG A 12 -0.75 -5.65 7.78
N GLU A 13 -1.59 -4.71 8.22
CA GLU A 13 -2.97 -4.99 8.61
C GLU A 13 -3.81 -5.48 7.42
N ALA A 14 -3.64 -4.87 6.24
CA ALA A 14 -4.32 -5.31 5.02
C ALA A 14 -3.96 -6.76 4.64
N TRP A 15 -2.69 -7.14 4.80
CA TRP A 15 -2.26 -8.52 4.59
C TRP A 15 -2.91 -9.47 5.59
N LEU A 16 -2.86 -9.16 6.88
CA LEU A 16 -3.45 -9.99 7.95
C LEU A 16 -4.96 -10.20 7.75
N ALA A 17 -5.67 -9.20 7.26
CA ALA A 17 -7.10 -9.29 6.95
C ALA A 17 -7.39 -10.09 5.66
N TYR A 18 -6.48 -10.10 4.69
CA TYR A 18 -6.65 -10.80 3.41
C TYR A 18 -6.23 -12.28 3.49
N ASP A 19 -5.04 -12.56 4.01
CA ASP A 19 -4.46 -13.90 4.14
C ASP A 19 -3.38 -13.89 5.23
N ASN A 20 -3.64 -14.51 6.38
CA ASN A 20 -2.66 -14.58 7.47
C ASN A 20 -1.81 -15.87 7.46
N SER A 21 -1.93 -16.71 6.44
CA SER A 21 -1.23 -17.99 6.37
C SER A 21 0.28 -17.86 6.18
N ARG A 22 0.73 -16.75 5.57
CA ARG A 22 2.15 -16.46 5.33
C ARG A 22 2.60 -15.30 6.20
N GLN A 23 3.68 -15.53 6.93
CA GLN A 23 4.26 -14.52 7.82
C GLN A 23 5.13 -13.54 7.03
N ILE A 24 4.88 -12.24 7.19
CA ILE A 24 5.72 -11.17 6.63
C ILE A 24 7.07 -11.15 7.35
N VAL A 25 8.17 -11.23 6.60
CA VAL A 25 9.54 -11.02 7.12
C VAL A 25 10.09 -9.65 6.75
N ARG A 26 9.69 -9.07 5.61
CA ARG A 26 10.16 -7.76 5.18
C ARG A 26 9.14 -7.04 4.31
N ILE A 27 8.93 -5.76 4.61
CA ILE A 27 8.21 -4.83 3.73
C ILE A 27 9.26 -3.82 3.23
N THR A 28 9.35 -3.64 1.91
CA THR A 28 10.27 -2.67 1.30
C THR A 28 9.45 -1.72 0.44
N ASP A 29 9.55 -0.42 0.74
CA ASP A 29 9.02 0.62 -0.15
C ASP A 29 9.83 0.60 -1.46
N ILE A 30 9.13 0.34 -2.57
CA ILE A 30 9.66 0.34 -3.94
C ILE A 30 8.93 1.36 -4.81
N SER A 31 8.27 2.34 -4.19
CA SER A 31 7.51 3.36 -4.88
C SER A 31 8.42 4.15 -5.82
N ALA A 32 8.01 4.28 -7.08
CA ALA A 32 8.61 5.23 -8.01
C ALA A 32 8.31 6.70 -7.62
N LYS A 33 7.48 6.91 -6.58
CA LYS A 33 7.03 8.22 -6.06
C LYS A 33 6.35 9.07 -7.13
N VAL A 34 5.53 8.41 -7.94
CA VAL A 34 4.69 9.05 -8.95
C VAL A 34 3.23 9.01 -8.49
N SER A 35 2.58 10.18 -8.43
CA SER A 35 1.19 10.36 -7.99
C SER A 35 0.93 9.94 -6.52
N THR A 36 -0.30 9.52 -6.21
CA THR A 36 -0.86 9.14 -4.91
C THR A 36 -0.54 7.69 -4.50
N ASN A 37 0.29 6.99 -5.29
CA ASN A 37 0.51 5.56 -5.16
C ASN A 37 1.81 5.24 -4.42
N HIS A 38 1.67 4.40 -3.41
CA HIS A 38 2.77 3.77 -2.70
C HIS A 38 2.79 2.28 -3.04
N VAL A 39 3.95 1.78 -3.44
CA VAL A 39 4.13 0.39 -3.88
C VAL A 39 5.15 -0.28 -2.97
N TYR A 40 4.78 -1.44 -2.44
CA TYR A 40 5.58 -2.19 -1.48
C TYR A 40 5.86 -3.59 -2.00
N ARG A 41 7.11 -4.02 -1.87
CA ARG A 41 7.49 -5.43 -2.01
C ARG A 41 7.40 -6.08 -0.64
N ILE A 42 6.56 -7.10 -0.52
CA ILE A 42 6.41 -7.89 0.71
C ILE A 42 7.09 -9.24 0.48
N GLN A 43 8.03 -9.58 1.36
CA GLN A 43 8.69 -10.88 1.40
C GLN A 43 8.17 -11.68 2.59
N PHE A 44 7.88 -12.95 2.35
CA PHE A 44 7.38 -13.88 3.35
C PHE A 44 8.43 -14.89 3.79
N SER A 45 8.15 -15.57 4.90
CA SER A 45 9.03 -16.60 5.49
C SER A 45 9.27 -17.81 4.58
N ASP A 46 8.34 -18.10 3.67
CA ASP A 46 8.46 -19.14 2.64
C ASP A 46 9.25 -18.69 1.40
N HIS A 47 9.88 -17.50 1.46
CA HIS A 47 10.58 -16.81 0.38
C HIS A 47 9.69 -16.33 -0.77
N SER A 48 8.36 -16.50 -0.68
CA SER A 48 7.44 -15.92 -1.67
C SER A 48 7.41 -14.40 -1.55
N ILE A 49 7.03 -13.75 -2.65
CA ILE A 49 6.97 -12.30 -2.76
C ILE A 49 5.62 -11.89 -3.35
N ILE A 50 5.04 -10.83 -2.82
CA ILE A 50 3.93 -10.12 -3.45
C ILE A 50 4.22 -8.62 -3.56
N ILE A 51 3.44 -7.96 -4.41
CA ILE A 51 3.44 -6.51 -4.56
C ILE A 51 2.13 -5.97 -3.98
N ALA A 52 2.24 -5.09 -2.98
CA ALA A 52 1.12 -4.35 -2.45
C ALA A 52 1.12 -2.92 -3.01
N LYS A 53 -0.05 -2.46 -3.47
CA LYS A 53 -0.27 -1.09 -3.92
C LYS A 53 -1.27 -0.43 -2.97
N LEU A 54 -0.87 0.71 -2.39
CA LEU A 54 -1.70 1.55 -1.55
C LEU A 54 -1.84 2.90 -2.24
N SER A 55 -3.07 3.36 -2.44
CA SER A 55 -3.36 4.67 -3.02
C SER A 55 -3.94 5.57 -1.93
N TYR A 56 -3.34 6.76 -1.73
CA TYR A 56 -3.78 7.73 -0.72
C TYR A 56 -4.13 9.06 -1.38
N PHE A 57 -5.43 9.35 -1.44
CA PHE A 57 -5.96 10.56 -2.07
C PHE A 57 -6.25 11.70 -1.07
N GLY A 58 -6.10 11.44 0.23
CA GLY A 58 -6.48 12.35 1.30
C GLY A 58 -7.99 12.53 1.40
N LYS A 59 -8.58 13.28 0.47
CA LYS A 59 -10.02 13.55 0.37
C LYS A 59 -10.68 12.70 -0.71
N TYR A 60 -11.94 12.31 -0.49
CA TYR A 60 -12.70 11.52 -1.47
C TYR A 60 -12.88 12.28 -2.79
N GLU A 61 -13.02 13.60 -2.73
CA GLU A 61 -13.14 14.45 -3.92
C GLU A 61 -11.91 14.33 -4.84
N HIS A 62 -10.70 14.25 -4.27
CA HIS A 62 -9.47 14.05 -5.04
C HIS A 62 -9.39 12.65 -5.67
N PHE A 63 -10.02 11.65 -5.06
CA PHE A 63 -10.12 10.31 -5.65
C PHE A 63 -11.02 10.32 -6.90
N VAL A 64 -12.15 11.01 -6.85
CA VAL A 64 -13.09 11.11 -7.99
C VAL A 64 -12.44 11.84 -9.16
N GLU A 65 -11.74 12.95 -8.91
CA GLU A 65 -11.09 13.78 -9.93
C GLU A 65 -9.96 13.03 -10.67
N ASP A 66 -9.20 12.19 -9.98
CA ASP A 66 -8.15 11.35 -10.58
C ASP A 66 -8.74 10.22 -11.46
N HIS A 67 -9.97 9.77 -11.19
CA HIS A 67 -10.63 8.65 -11.89
C HIS A 67 -11.62 9.09 -12.98
N THR A 68 -11.98 10.36 -13.10
CA THR A 68 -12.85 10.88 -14.18
C THR A 68 -12.12 11.17 -15.49
N ILE A 69 -10.79 11.04 -15.54
CA ILE A 69 -10.00 11.21 -16.78
C ILE A 69 -10.10 10.00 -17.73
N ILE A 70 -10.72 8.90 -17.29
CA ILE A 70 -11.04 7.75 -18.16
C ILE A 70 -12.57 7.65 -18.30
N ASN A 71 -13.14 8.37 -19.26
CA ASN A 71 -14.43 8.10 -19.89
C ASN A 71 -14.41 8.55 -21.34
#